data_AF-A0A9P9A506-F1
#
_entry.id   AF-A0A9P9A506-F1
#
_cell.length_a   1.000
_cell.length_b   1.000
_cell.length_c   1.000
_cell.angle_alpha   90.00
_cell.angle_beta   90.00
_cell.angle_gamma   90.00
#
_symmetry.space_group_name_H-M   'P 1'
#
loop_
_entity.id
_entity.type
_entity.pdbx_description
1 polymer ?
#
loop_
_entity_poly.entity_id
_entity_poly.type
_entity_poly.pdbx_seq_one_letter_code
_entity_poly.pdbx_strand_id
1 'polypeptide(L)'
;MIRDLKLLKMRSTLNNKIFYKKDNRAAVPEFSHVGTIVAGPTEFFSARMTKKERKQTLLHEVMQTEKENKKFKSKYGEIQKAKTSGKKAHYKKMTQMRYGKK
;
A
#
# COMPACT_ATOMS: atom_id res chain seq x y z
N MET A 1 -13.27 -5.16 6.05
CA MET A 1 -14.00 -3.87 6.00
C MET A 1 -13.17 -2.67 6.47
N ILE A 2 -12.88 -2.47 7.77
CA ILE A 2 -12.18 -1.24 8.24
C ILE A 2 -10.84 -1.01 7.51
N ARG A 3 -10.08 -2.09 7.29
CA ARG A 3 -8.81 -2.04 6.56
C ARG A 3 -8.99 -1.64 5.09
N ASP A 4 -10.06 -2.11 4.44
CA ASP A 4 -10.37 -1.81 3.05
C ASP A 4 -10.80 -0.34 2.88
N LEU A 5 -11.55 0.21 3.84
CA LEU A 5 -11.90 1.63 3.86
C LEU A 5 -10.68 2.54 4.05
N LYS A 6 -9.76 2.14 4.94
CA LYS A 6 -8.48 2.84 5.10
C LYS A 6 -7.67 2.82 3.80
N LEU A 7 -7.67 1.68 3.10
CA LEU A 7 -7.01 1.53 1.80
C LEU A 7 -7.63 2.47 0.75
N LEU A 8 -8.97 2.57 0.69
CA LEU A 8 -9.66 3.50 -0.19
C LEU A 8 -9.31 4.96 0.10
N LYS A 9 -9.20 5.35 1.38
CA LYS A 9 -8.73 6.69 1.75
C LYS A 9 -7.30 6.96 1.27
N MET A 10 -6.46 5.94 1.29
CA MET A 10 -5.06 6.01 0.86
C MET A 10 -4.87 5.68 -0.63
N ARG A 11 -5.94 5.60 -1.45
CA ARG A 11 -5.87 5.16 -2.86
C ARG A 11 -4.89 5.94 -3.72
N SER A 12 -4.65 7.22 -3.41
CA SER A 12 -3.68 8.06 -4.11
C SER A 12 -2.23 7.57 -3.97
N THR A 13 -1.93 6.83 -2.90
CA THR A 13 -0.60 6.27 -2.66
C THR A 13 -0.37 4.91 -3.33
N LEU A 14 -1.45 4.28 -3.82
CA LEU A 14 -1.36 2.94 -4.38
C LEU A 14 -0.77 2.93 -5.79
N ASN A 15 -1.10 3.95 -6.59
CA ASN A 15 -0.64 4.07 -7.96
C ASN A 15 -0.21 5.51 -8.26
N ASN A 16 1.08 5.71 -8.51
CA ASN A 16 1.66 7.02 -8.80
C ASN A 16 1.18 7.63 -10.13
N LYS A 17 0.51 6.86 -11.00
CA LYS A 17 0.01 7.34 -12.30
C LYS A 17 -1.42 7.86 -12.25
N ILE A 18 -2.17 7.56 -11.18
CA ILE A 18 -3.58 7.94 -11.07
C ILE A 18 -3.73 8.90 -9.90
N PHE A 19 -4.07 10.15 -10.21
CA PHE A 19 -4.31 11.19 -9.23
C PHE A 19 -5.81 11.34 -8.98
N TYR A 20 -6.24 10.99 -7.77
CA TYR A 20 -7.63 11.15 -7.35
C TYR A 20 -7.87 12.53 -6.74
N LYS A 21 -9.12 13.00 -6.78
CA LYS A 21 -9.56 14.16 -6.00
C LYS A 21 -9.30 13.90 -4.50
N LYS A 22 -8.79 14.91 -3.81
CA LYS A 22 -8.51 14.85 -2.36
C LYS A 22 -9.83 14.70 -1.60
N ASP A 23 -9.88 13.73 -0.71
CA ASP A 23 -11.02 13.51 0.18
C ASP A 23 -10.60 13.79 1.63
N ASN A 24 -11.22 14.81 2.23
CA ASN A 24 -10.92 15.27 3.60
C ASN A 24 -11.90 14.70 4.64
N ARG A 25 -12.82 13.82 4.24
CA ARG A 25 -13.84 13.26 5.14
C ARG A 25 -13.27 12.25 6.14
N ALA A 26 -14.06 11.98 7.18
CA ALA A 26 -13.79 10.90 8.12
C ALA A 26 -13.56 9.57 7.37
N ALA A 27 -12.63 8.75 7.85
CA ALA A 27 -12.13 7.60 7.09
C ALA A 27 -13.15 6.46 6.93
N VAL A 28 -14.17 6.42 7.79
CA VAL A 28 -15.22 5.38 7.79
C VAL A 28 -16.57 6.09 7.80
N PRO A 29 -17.40 5.91 6.76
CA PRO A 29 -18.78 6.38 6.77
C PRO A 29 -19.61 5.64 7.81
N GLU A 30 -20.65 6.28 8.34
CA GLU A 30 -21.60 5.68 9.29
C GLU A 30 -22.29 4.45 8.70
N PHE A 31 -22.73 4.54 7.44
CA PHE A 31 -23.34 3.46 6.69
C PHE A 31 -22.44 3.06 5.52
N SER A 32 -22.17 1.77 5.36
CA SER A 32 -21.32 1.22 4.30
C SER A 32 -21.80 -0.17 3.92
N HIS A 33 -21.75 -0.49 2.62
CA HIS A 33 -22.03 -1.82 2.09
C HIS A 33 -20.85 -2.30 1.23
N VAL A 34 -20.56 -3.60 1.28
CA VAL A 34 -19.50 -4.22 0.48
C VAL A 34 -20.17 -5.10 -0.57
N GLY A 35 -20.01 -4.73 -1.83
CA GLY A 35 -20.51 -5.49 -2.97
C GLY A 35 -19.38 -6.01 -3.86
N THR A 36 -19.71 -7.00 -4.67
CA THR A 36 -18.84 -7.55 -5.72
C THR A 36 -19.41 -7.23 -7.10
N ILE A 37 -18.55 -6.83 -8.03
CA ILE A 37 -18.95 -6.50 -9.40
C ILE A 37 -19.31 -7.79 -10.14
N VAL A 38 -20.51 -7.87 -10.71
CA VAL A 38 -20.95 -8.93 -11.61
C VAL A 38 -20.59 -8.52 -13.03
N ALA A 39 -19.70 -9.27 -13.69
CA ALA A 39 -19.26 -8.95 -15.04
C ALA A 39 -20.40 -9.11 -16.05
N GLY A 40 -20.50 -8.16 -16.99
CA GLY A 40 -21.49 -8.17 -18.06
C GLY A 40 -21.34 -9.37 -19.00
N PRO A 41 -22.39 -9.69 -19.79
CA PRO A 41 -22.39 -10.81 -20.72
C PRO A 41 -21.61 -10.53 -22.01
N THR A 42 -21.14 -9.30 -22.24
CA THR A 42 -20.47 -8.89 -23.49
C THR A 42 -18.95 -8.87 -23.41
N GLU A 43 -18.37 -8.90 -22.20
CA GLU A 43 -16.93 -8.76 -21.98
C GLU A 43 -16.36 -10.00 -21.27
N PHE A 44 -15.94 -11.00 -22.04
CA PHE A 44 -15.45 -12.28 -21.51
C PHE A 44 -13.96 -12.31 -21.19
N PHE A 45 -13.13 -11.62 -21.97
CA PHE A 45 -11.67 -11.81 -21.93
C PHE A 45 -10.89 -10.63 -21.33
N SER A 46 -11.45 -9.41 -21.33
CA SER A 46 -10.74 -8.19 -20.89
C SER A 46 -11.09 -7.79 -19.44
N ALA A 47 -12.37 -7.64 -19.13
CA ALA A 47 -12.83 -7.12 -17.83
C ALA A 47 -13.12 -8.20 -16.78
N ARG A 48 -13.22 -9.46 -17.21
CA ARG A 48 -13.59 -10.58 -16.33
C ARG A 48 -12.37 -11.18 -15.66
N MET A 49 -12.31 -11.07 -14.33
CA MET A 49 -11.32 -11.80 -13.53
C MET A 49 -11.58 -13.31 -13.53
N THR A 50 -10.51 -14.09 -13.64
CA THR A 50 -10.54 -15.55 -13.48
C THR A 50 -10.84 -15.94 -12.03
N LYS A 51 -11.23 -17.20 -11.80
CA LYS A 51 -11.53 -17.70 -10.44
C LYS A 51 -10.33 -17.58 -9.48
N LYS A 52 -9.09 -17.66 -10.00
CA LYS A 52 -7.86 -17.62 -9.19
C LYS A 52 -7.52 -16.18 -8.75
N GLU A 53 -7.80 -15.21 -9.59
CA GLU A 53 -7.52 -13.78 -9.33
C GLU A 53 -8.53 -13.18 -8.36
N ARG A 54 -9.79 -13.65 -8.38
CA ARG A 54 -10.83 -13.18 -7.46
C ARG A 54 -10.45 -13.43 -6.00
N LYS A 55 -10.42 -12.36 -5.19
CA LYS A 55 -10.16 -12.40 -3.75
C LYS A 55 -11.37 -11.96 -2.94
N GLN A 56 -11.34 -12.31 -1.65
CA GLN A 56 -12.41 -11.99 -0.70
C GLN A 56 -12.46 -10.51 -0.33
N THR A 57 -11.33 -9.80 -0.37
CA THR A 57 -11.26 -8.40 0.02
C THR A 57 -10.34 -7.60 -0.92
N LEU A 58 -10.63 -6.30 -1.04
CA LEU A 58 -9.81 -5.36 -1.81
C LEU A 58 -8.35 -5.36 -1.35
N LEU A 59 -8.11 -5.45 -0.04
CA LEU A 59 -6.75 -5.52 0.50
C LEU A 59 -5.99 -6.75 0.01
N HIS A 60 -6.63 -7.92 -0.08
CA HIS A 60 -5.96 -9.13 -0.56
C HIS A 60 -5.57 -9.03 -2.03
N GLU A 61 -6.43 -8.41 -2.84
CA GLU A 61 -6.13 -8.14 -4.25
C GLU A 61 -4.90 -7.23 -4.39
N VAL A 62 -4.89 -6.11 -3.65
CA VAL A 62 -3.72 -5.20 -3.64
C VAL A 62 -2.45 -5.89 -3.13
N MET A 63 -2.56 -6.75 -2.11
CA MET A 63 -1.41 -7.50 -1.61
C MET A 63 -0.85 -8.49 -2.64
N GLN A 64 -1.70 -9.09 -3.48
CA GLN A 64 -1.22 -9.95 -4.56
C GLN A 64 -0.46 -9.13 -5.60
N THR A 65 -1.05 -8.04 -6.07
CA THR A 65 -0.41 -7.13 -7.04
C THR A 65 0.93 -6.58 -6.52
N GLU A 66 1.03 -6.31 -5.22
CA GLU A 66 2.28 -5.87 -4.60
C GLU A 66 3.35 -6.96 -4.48
N LYS A 67 2.98 -8.23 -4.34
CA LYS A 67 3.97 -9.32 -4.36
C LYS A 67 4.69 -9.38 -5.71
N GLU A 68 3.97 -9.06 -6.79
CA GLU A 68 4.48 -9.03 -8.16
C GLU A 68 5.29 -7.74 -8.39
N ASN A 69 4.72 -6.58 -8.04
CA ASN A 69 5.31 -5.27 -8.35
C ASN A 69 6.45 -4.84 -7.40
N LYS A 70 6.45 -5.28 -6.13
CA LYS A 70 7.43 -4.95 -5.07
C LYS A 70 7.65 -3.43 -4.85
N LYS A 71 6.72 -2.58 -5.29
CA LYS A 71 6.86 -1.12 -5.26
C LYS A 71 6.80 -0.59 -3.84
N PHE A 72 5.82 -1.00 -3.04
CA PHE A 72 5.73 -0.53 -1.66
C PHE A 72 6.90 -1.00 -0.82
N LYS A 73 7.41 -2.22 -1.04
CA LYS A 73 8.60 -2.71 -0.32
C LYS A 73 9.81 -1.83 -0.60
N SER A 74 10.06 -1.52 -1.86
CA SER A 74 11.20 -0.67 -2.26
C SER A 74 11.05 0.75 -1.70
N LYS A 75 9.87 1.37 -1.87
CA LYS A 75 9.62 2.73 -1.40
C LYS A 75 9.65 2.84 0.13
N TYR A 76 9.12 1.83 0.82
CA TYR A 76 9.22 1.74 2.27
C TYR A 76 10.69 1.72 2.72
N GLY A 77 11.54 0.91 2.07
CA GLY A 77 12.97 0.86 2.36
C GLY A 77 13.67 2.21 2.19
N GLU A 78 13.40 2.93 1.10
CA GLU A 78 13.90 4.29 0.88
C GLU A 78 13.48 5.26 2.00
N ILE A 79 12.18 5.25 2.33
CA ILE A 79 11.63 6.11 3.38
C ILE A 79 12.26 5.77 4.74
N GLN A 80 12.45 4.49 5.06
CA GLN A 80 13.08 4.08 6.32
C GLN A 80 14.55 4.50 6.38
N LYS A 81 15.31 4.35 5.29
CA LYS A 81 16.69 4.85 5.22
C LYS A 81 16.75 6.35 5.44
N ALA A 82 15.93 7.12 4.74
CA ALA A 82 15.84 8.58 4.90
C ALA A 82 15.47 8.97 6.34
N LYS A 83 14.45 8.32 6.92
CA LYS A 83 14.00 8.59 8.29
C LYS A 83 14.96 8.13 9.37
N THR A 84 15.88 7.21 9.08
CA THR A 84 16.86 6.68 10.05
C THR A 84 18.20 7.39 9.95
N SER A 85 18.44 8.12 8.86
CA SER A 85 19.62 8.95 8.67
C SER A 85 19.84 9.90 9.85
N GLY A 86 21.08 10.01 10.33
CA GLY A 86 21.45 10.91 11.43
C GLY A 86 20.92 10.57 12.82
N LYS A 87 20.14 9.49 12.99
CA LYS A 87 19.57 9.12 14.29
C LYS A 87 20.57 8.38 15.18
N LYS A 88 20.07 7.78 16.27
CA LYS A 88 20.83 7.04 17.29
C LYS A 88 21.82 6.03 16.72
N ALA A 89 21.47 5.31 15.65
CA ALA A 89 22.38 4.35 15.02
C ALA A 89 23.62 5.05 14.41
N HIS A 90 23.42 6.18 13.76
CA HIS A 90 24.51 7.01 13.23
C HIS A 90 25.38 7.56 14.37
N TYR A 91 24.75 8.12 15.42
CA TYR A 91 25.47 8.61 16.59
C TYR A 91 26.33 7.52 17.25
N LYS A 92 25.76 6.33 17.50
CA LYS A 92 26.48 5.19 18.07
C LYS A 92 27.68 4.76 17.21
N LYS A 93 27.52 4.76 15.88
CA LYS A 93 28.60 4.46 14.95
C LYS A 93 29.73 5.49 15.06
N MET A 94 29.41 6.79 15.14
CA MET A 94 30.39 7.86 15.32
C MET A 94 31.11 7.76 16.67
N THR A 95 30.39 7.49 17.76
CA THR A 95 31.02 7.31 19.08
C THR A 95 31.93 6.09 19.11
N GLN A 96 31.53 4.99 18.48
CA GLN A 96 32.38 3.79 18.37
C GLN A 96 33.62 4.05 17.53
N MET A 97 33.53 4.82 16.44
CA MET A 97 34.69 5.23 15.66
C MET A 97 35.64 6.14 16.45
N ARG A 98 35.11 6.98 17.34
CA ARG A 98 35.92 7.92 18.13
C ARG A 98 36.59 7.26 19.35
N TYR A 99 35.89 6.37 20.05
CA TYR A 99 36.33 5.84 21.35
C TYR A 99 36.48 4.31 21.37
N GLY A 100 36.13 3.61 20.30
CA GLY A 100 36.37 2.18 20.18
C GLY A 100 37.86 1.92 20.12
N LYS A 101 38.40 1.20 21.13
CA LYS A 101 39.74 0.63 21.03
C LYS A 101 39.80 -0.27 19.79
N LYS A 102 40.91 -0.18 19.05
CA LYS A 102 41.24 -1.08 17.94
C LYS A 102 41.13 -2.54 18.37
#